data_AF-A0A2Z6M9P2-F1
#
_entry.id   AF-A0A2Z6M9P2-F1
#
_cell.length_a   1.000
_cell.length_b   1.000
_cell.length_c   1.000
_cell.angle_alpha   90.00
_cell.angle_beta   90.00
_cell.angle_gamma   90.00
#
_symmetry.space_group_name_H-M   'P 1'
#
loop_
_entity.id
_entity.type
_entity.pdbx_description
1 polymer ?
#
loop_
_entity_poly.entity_id
_entity_poly.type
_entity_poly.pdbx_seq_one_letter_code
_entity_poly.pdbx_strand_id
1 'polypeptide(L)'
;MIIDEHDASTKTINPWRLCSMTQVEEVKLVIRLIPIWLSCLMFTVVQTQLATFFTKQSSTLNNSIGPHFKIPPASLQGIVGIVILFAVPIYDKDITQA
;
A
#
# COMPACT_ATOMS: atom_id res chain seq x y z
N MET A 1 -3.01 37.21 -3.29
CA MET A 1 -4.18 37.29 -4.18
C MET A 1 -3.67 37.88 -5.48
N ILE A 2 -3.54 37.08 -6.55
CA ILE A 2 -3.22 37.63 -7.88
C ILE A 2 -4.55 37.92 -8.55
N ILE A 3 -4.83 39.19 -8.80
CA ILE A 3 -5.99 39.63 -9.57
C ILE A 3 -5.49 39.76 -11.01
N ASP A 4 -6.04 38.94 -11.90
CA ASP A 4 -5.76 39.03 -13.34
C ASP A 4 -6.47 40.28 -13.92
N GLU A 5 -5.92 40.91 -14.96
CA GLU A 5 -6.48 42.15 -15.54
C GLU A 5 -7.94 41.98 -16.00
N HIS A 6 -8.29 40.75 -16.40
CA HIS A 6 -9.65 40.38 -16.80
C HIS A 6 -10.65 40.38 -15.62
N ASP A 7 -10.19 40.12 -14.39
CA ASP A 7 -11.04 40.18 -13.18
C ASP A 7 -11.13 41.60 -12.61
N ALA A 8 -10.12 42.45 -12.84
CA ALA A 8 -10.19 43.86 -12.48
C ALA A 8 -11.26 44.63 -13.30
N SER A 9 -11.54 44.17 -14.53
CA SER A 9 -12.55 44.77 -15.42
C SER A 9 -13.98 44.25 -15.17
N THR A 10 -14.12 43.08 -14.53
CA THR A 10 -15.41 42.40 -14.36
C THR A 10 -16.04 42.73 -13.00
N LYS A 11 -17.24 43.35 -12.99
CA LYS A 11 -17.94 43.80 -11.78
C LYS A 11 -18.44 42.66 -10.86
N THR A 12 -18.33 41.40 -11.29
CA THR A 12 -18.77 40.21 -10.55
C THR A 12 -17.56 39.36 -10.16
N ILE A 13 -17.19 39.39 -8.87
CA ILE A 13 -16.09 38.60 -8.33
C ILE A 13 -16.51 37.12 -8.30
N ASN A 14 -15.84 36.27 -9.08
CA ASN A 14 -16.09 34.83 -9.09
C ASN A 14 -15.27 34.15 -7.98
N PRO A 15 -15.89 33.65 -6.89
CA PRO A 15 -15.15 33.08 -5.75
C PRO A 15 -14.36 31.81 -6.11
N TRP A 16 -14.76 31.12 -7.19
CA TRP A 16 -14.08 29.94 -7.71
C TRP A 16 -12.81 30.25 -8.53
N ARG A 17 -12.62 31.52 -8.93
CA ARG A 17 -11.44 31.95 -9.72
C ARG A 17 -10.37 32.64 -8.88
N LEU A 18 -10.72 33.12 -7.68
CA LEU A 18 -9.79 33.76 -6.75
C LEU A 18 -9.33 32.76 -5.67
N CYS A 19 -8.40 31.85 -6.00
CA CYS A 19 -7.70 31.09 -4.97
C CYS A 19 -6.53 31.90 -4.39
N SER A 20 -6.39 31.93 -3.08
CA SER A 20 -5.19 32.47 -2.43
C SER A 20 -3.98 31.57 -2.75
N MET A 21 -2.79 32.16 -2.89
CA MET A 21 -1.56 31.39 -3.16
C MET A 21 -1.31 30.32 -2.10
N THR A 22 -1.63 30.62 -0.84
CA THR A 22 -1.55 29.66 0.27
C THR A 22 -2.46 28.44 0.04
N GLN A 23 -3.68 28.62 -0.46
CA GLN A 23 -4.60 27.50 -0.75
C GLN A 23 -4.06 26.62 -1.89
N VAL A 24 -3.43 27.22 -2.90
CA VAL A 24 -2.81 26.49 -4.02
C VAL A 24 -1.60 25.68 -3.53
N GLU A 25 -0.80 26.23 -2.62
CA GLU A 25 0.34 25.53 -2.01
C GLU A 25 -0.09 24.37 -1.12
N GLU A 26 -1.12 24.54 -0.29
CA GLU A 26 -1.69 23.47 0.54
C GLU A 26 -2.21 22.31 -0.30
N VAL A 27 -2.98 22.60 -1.36
CA VAL A 27 -3.49 21.56 -2.26
C VAL A 27 -2.34 20.88 -3.00
N LYS A 28 -1.32 21.64 -3.43
CA LYS A 28 -0.11 21.07 -4.05
C LYS A 28 0.63 20.12 -3.09
N LEU A 29 0.66 20.43 -1.79
CA LEU A 29 1.24 19.54 -0.77
C LEU A 29 0.43 18.25 -0.63
N VAL A 30 -0.90 18.34 -0.56
CA VAL A 30 -1.79 17.16 -0.49
C VAL A 30 -1.63 16.27 -1.73
N ILE A 31 -1.55 16.86 -2.92
CA ILE A 31 -1.33 16.11 -4.17
C ILE A 31 0.01 15.36 -4.13
N ARG A 32 1.06 15.95 -3.55
CA ARG A 32 2.36 15.28 -3.38
C ARG A 32 2.32 14.12 -2.37
N LEU A 33 1.35 14.10 -1.46
CA LEU A 33 1.16 13.02 -0.49
C LEU A 33 0.40 11.81 -1.09
N ILE A 34 -0.40 12.01 -2.14
CA ILE A 34 -1.14 10.95 -2.84
C ILE A 34 -0.25 9.75 -3.21
N PRO A 35 0.91 9.90 -3.88
CA PRO A 35 1.75 8.75 -4.25
C PRO A 35 2.23 7.94 -3.03
N ILE A 36 2.53 8.60 -1.90
CA ILE A 36 2.91 7.92 -0.66
C ILE A 36 1.72 7.12 -0.12
N TRP A 37 0.54 7.73 -0.09
CA TRP A 37 -0.68 7.05 0.35
C TRP A 37 -1.04 5.85 -0.53
N LEU A 38 -0.91 5.98 -1.86
CA LEU A 38 -1.11 4.88 -2.80
C LEU A 38 -0.12 3.73 -2.58
N SER A 39 1.14 4.02 -2.26
CA SER A 39 2.12 2.99 -1.94
C SER A 39 1.74 2.19 -0.69
N CYS A 40 1.26 2.86 0.37
CA CYS A 40 0.76 2.21 1.57
C CYS A 40 -0.47 1.34 1.26
N LEU A 41 -1.42 1.84 0.47
CA LEU A 41 -2.58 1.05 0.06
C LEU A 41 -2.20 -0.21 -0.70
N MET A 42 -1.28 -0.09 -1.67
CA MET A 42 -0.81 -1.25 -2.43
C MET A 42 -0.20 -2.31 -1.51
N PHE A 43 0.60 -1.89 -0.52
CA PHE A 43 1.15 -2.79 0.49
C PHE A 43 0.03 -3.52 1.26
N THR A 44 -0.97 -2.80 1.77
CA THR A 44 -2.11 -3.40 2.50
C THR A 44 -2.90 -4.39 1.65
N VAL A 45 -3.09 -4.10 0.35
CA VAL A 45 -3.78 -5.00 -0.58
C VAL A 45 -2.99 -6.30 -0.74
N VAL A 46 -1.68 -6.23 -0.96
CA VAL A 46 -0.82 -7.42 -1.10
C VAL A 46 -0.86 -8.27 0.18
N GLN A 47 -0.78 -7.64 1.36
CA GLN A 47 -0.87 -8.35 2.64
C GLN A 47 -2.20 -9.10 2.80
N THR A 48 -3.31 -8.49 2.39
CA THR A 48 -4.64 -9.12 2.45
C THR A 48 -4.76 -10.30 1.47
N GLN A 49 -4.12 -10.19 0.30
CA GLN A 49 -4.09 -11.28 -0.67
C GLN A 49 -3.33 -12.51 -0.15
N LEU A 50 -2.34 -12.36 0.73
CA LEU A 50 -1.61 -13.50 1.32
C LEU A 50 -2.56 -14.50 1.98
N ALA A 51 -3.56 -14.03 2.74
CA ALA A 51 -4.50 -14.91 3.42
C ALA A 51 -5.44 -15.66 2.45
N THR A 52 -5.80 -15.04 1.33
CA THR A 52 -6.78 -15.58 0.38
C THR A 52 -6.13 -16.40 -0.73
N PHE A 53 -5.12 -15.83 -1.40
CA PHE A 53 -4.46 -16.43 -2.56
C PHE A 53 -3.74 -17.73 -2.18
N PHE A 54 -2.98 -17.74 -1.08
CA PHE A 54 -2.29 -18.97 -0.65
C PHE A 54 -3.28 -20.07 -0.25
N THR A 55 -4.39 -19.72 0.39
CA THR A 55 -5.46 -20.68 0.73
C THR A 55 -6.12 -21.24 -0.53
N LYS A 56 -6.35 -20.41 -1.55
CA LYS A 56 -6.92 -20.85 -2.84
C LYS A 56 -5.93 -21.72 -3.62
N GLN A 57 -4.67 -21.30 -3.70
CA GLN A 57 -3.60 -22.06 -4.35
C GLN A 57 -3.42 -23.42 -3.68
N SER A 58 -3.40 -23.46 -2.36
CA SER A 58 -3.22 -24.71 -1.60
C SER A 58 -4.39 -25.67 -1.73
N SER A 59 -5.62 -25.14 -1.87
CA SER A 59 -6.80 -25.97 -2.15
C SER A 59 -6.78 -26.64 -3.53
N THR A 60 -6.01 -26.08 -4.47
CA THR A 60 -5.85 -26.63 -5.82
C THR A 60 -4.63 -27.57 -5.90
N LEU A 61 -3.64 -27.37 -5.03
CA LEU A 61 -2.46 -28.22 -4.96
C LEU A 61 -2.76 -29.57 -4.31
N ASN A 62 -2.00 -30.60 -4.68
CA ASN A 62 -2.04 -31.86 -3.92
C ASN A 62 -1.42 -31.66 -2.53
N ASN A 63 -2.27 -31.39 -1.57
CA ASN A 63 -1.96 -31.22 -0.15
C ASN A 63 -1.84 -32.56 0.64
N SER A 64 -1.61 -33.70 -0.01
CA SER A 64 -1.44 -34.99 0.69
C SER A 64 0.02 -35.22 1.08
N ILE A 65 0.31 -35.43 2.36
CA ILE A 65 1.59 -35.97 2.83
C ILE A 65 1.39 -37.46 3.06
N GLY A 66 1.86 -38.26 2.10
CA GLY A 66 1.67 -39.70 2.13
C GLY A 66 0.21 -40.12 1.97
N PRO A 67 -0.12 -41.39 2.29
CA PRO A 67 -1.42 -41.98 2.00
C PRO A 67 -2.53 -41.61 2.99
N HIS A 68 -2.20 -41.07 4.17
CA HIS A 68 -3.18 -40.89 5.25
C HIS A 68 -3.31 -39.45 5.77
N PHE A 69 -2.40 -38.54 5.42
CA PHE A 69 -2.41 -37.19 5.96
C PHE A 69 -2.68 -36.15 4.88
N LYS A 70 -3.75 -35.37 5.05
CA LYS A 70 -4.12 -34.26 4.16
C LYS A 70 -3.95 -32.95 4.91
N ILE A 71 -3.05 -32.11 4.42
CA ILE A 71 -2.82 -30.78 4.99
C ILE A 71 -4.04 -29.89 4.67
N PRO A 72 -4.67 -29.25 5.67
CA PRO A 72 -5.74 -28.31 5.41
C PRO A 72 -5.18 -27.03 4.76
N PRO A 73 -5.82 -26.49 3.71
CA PRO A 73 -5.38 -25.29 2.98
C PRO A 73 -4.98 -24.09 3.84
N ALA A 74 -5.71 -23.86 4.94
CA ALA A 74 -5.48 -22.75 5.86
C ALA A 74 -4.17 -22.86 6.66
N SER A 75 -3.67 -24.09 6.90
CA SER A 75 -2.44 -24.30 7.66
C SER A 75 -1.18 -23.80 6.95
N LEU A 76 -1.22 -23.65 5.62
CA LEU A 76 -0.12 -23.06 4.86
C LEU A 76 0.08 -21.58 5.15
N GLN A 77 -0.90 -20.88 5.72
CA GLN A 77 -0.70 -19.50 6.19
C GLN A 77 0.40 -19.43 7.28
N GLY A 78 0.61 -20.51 8.04
CA GLY A 78 1.68 -20.62 9.03
C GLY A 78 3.09 -20.61 8.43
N ILE A 79 3.25 -20.89 7.13
CA ILE A 79 4.56 -20.83 6.43
C ILE A 79 5.15 -19.42 6.53
N VAL A 80 4.33 -18.38 6.52
CA VAL A 80 4.81 -16.99 6.66
C VAL A 80 5.56 -16.81 7.98
N GLY A 81 5.04 -17.35 9.08
CA GLY A 81 5.70 -17.31 10.38
C GLY A 81 7.03 -18.07 10.36
N ILE A 82 7.07 -19.24 9.73
CA ILE A 82 8.29 -20.03 9.57
C ILE A 82 9.33 -19.26 8.76
N VAL A 83 8.94 -18.62 7.65
CA VAL A 83 9.83 -17.80 6.83
C VAL A 83 10.41 -16.64 7.63
N ILE A 84 9.59 -15.93 8.42
CA ILE A 84 10.06 -14.84 9.29
C ILE A 84 11.06 -15.36 10.33
N LEU A 85 10.79 -16.51 10.95
CA LEU A 85 11.68 -17.11 11.93
C LEU A 85 13.08 -17.43 11.37
N PHE A 86 13.18 -17.76 10.09
CA PHE A 86 14.48 -17.97 9.43
C PHE A 86 15.07 -16.67 8.86
N ALA A 87 14.25 -15.81 8.26
CA ALA A 87 14.69 -14.58 7.61
C ALA A 87 15.25 -13.56 8.60
N VAL A 88 14.64 -13.42 9.79
CA VAL A 88 15.10 -12.45 10.81
C VAL A 88 16.54 -12.75 11.27
N PRO A 89 16.89 -13.98 11.70
CA PRO A 89 18.28 -14.31 12.04
C PRO A 89 19.26 -14.16 10.88
N ILE A 90 18.86 -14.50 9.65
CA ILE A 90 19.74 -14.37 8.48
C ILE A 90 20.03 -12.89 8.21
N TYR A 91 19.00 -12.05 8.20
CA TYR A 91 19.16 -10.61 8.00
C TYR A 91 20.01 -9.96 9.10
N ASP A 92 19.79 -10.36 10.36
CA ASP A 92 20.56 -9.88 11.51
C ASP A 92 22.04 -10.30 11.42
N LYS A 93 22.31 -11.54 10.98
CA LYS A 93 23.68 -12.01 10.74
C LYS A 93 24.38 -11.27 9.61
N ASP A 94 23.70 -11.04 8.50
CA ASP A 94 24.29 -10.36 7.33
C ASP A 94 24.58 -8.88 7.64
N ILE A 95 23.71 -8.21 8.42
CA ILE A 95 23.89 -6.80 8.79
C ILE A 95 24.94 -6.62 9.90
N THR A 96 25.07 -7.59 10.82
CA THR A 96 26.04 -7.54 11.92
C THR A 96 27.45 -7.97 11.48
N GLN A 97 27.58 -8.69 10.35
CA GLN A 97 28.86 -9.08 9.76
C GLN A 97 29.36 -8.13 8.65
N ALA A 98 28.61 -7.05 8.33
CA ALA A 98 29.01 -5.99 7.40
C ALA A 98 29.54 -4.75 8.14
#